data_AF-A0A7S3GZV3-F1
#
_entry.id   AF-A0A7S3GZV3-F1
#
_cell.length_a   1.000
_cell.length_b   1.000
_cell.length_c   1.000
_cell.angle_alpha   90.00
_cell.angle_beta   90.00
_cell.angle_gamma   90.00
#
_symmetry.space_group_name_H-M   'P 1'
#
loop_
_entity.id
_entity.type
_entity.pdbx_description
1 polymer ?
#
loop_
_entity_poly.entity_id
_entity_poly.type
_entity_poly.pdbx_seq_one_letter_code
_entity_poly.pdbx_strand_id
1 'polypeptide(L)'
;DPNNSWGGWGGSHPNLVNKSMIIQVTNIGYDVSGDHSFDIQIPGAGQGIFDQGCKKQFSGYKSGDFDCDNNYGGCGDISGCERLPKALREGCKWRYDWYHWYTSGVGSPTNNPYIDFRRVKCPSQLTGISGSTPTDDESYPAVDTDAY
;
A
#
# COMPACT_ATOMS: atom_id res chain seq x y z
N ASP A 1 -20.30 0.40 -2.88
CA ASP A 1 -21.50 0.98 -3.49
C ASP A 1 -21.76 0.29 -4.84
N PRO A 2 -22.89 -0.43 -5.00
CA PRO A 2 -23.22 -1.09 -6.28
C PRO A 2 -23.52 -0.11 -7.43
N ASN A 3 -23.59 1.20 -7.18
CA ASN A 3 -23.86 2.22 -8.19
C ASN A 3 -22.65 3.07 -8.59
N ASN A 4 -21.42 2.67 -8.25
CA ASN A 4 -20.25 3.43 -8.70
C ASN A 4 -19.95 3.14 -10.19
N SER A 5 -20.47 3.99 -11.07
CA SER A 5 -20.19 4.04 -12.52
C SER A 5 -18.79 4.56 -12.87
N TRP A 6 -17.96 4.90 -11.86
CA TRP A 6 -16.55 5.25 -12.01
C TRP A 6 -15.66 4.00 -11.82
N GLY A 7 -15.59 3.15 -12.84
CA GLY A 7 -14.51 2.18 -13.05
C GLY A 7 -13.90 1.50 -11.82
N GLY A 8 -14.69 0.91 -10.92
CA GLY A 8 -14.18 0.06 -9.83
C GLY A 8 -13.30 0.76 -8.78
N TRP A 9 -13.39 2.08 -8.60
CA TRP A 9 -12.70 2.81 -7.52
C TRP A 9 -13.53 2.79 -6.22
N GLY A 10 -12.87 2.75 -5.04
CA GLY A 10 -13.54 2.92 -3.75
C GLY A 10 -14.13 1.64 -3.15
N GLY A 11 -13.49 0.49 -3.40
CA GLY A 11 -13.98 -0.83 -2.97
C GLY A 11 -12.93 -1.64 -2.23
N SER A 12 -13.37 -2.45 -1.26
CA SER A 12 -12.57 -3.45 -0.57
C SER A 12 -13.08 -4.84 -0.92
N HIS A 13 -12.17 -5.78 -1.20
CA HIS A 13 -12.54 -7.19 -1.29
C HIS A 13 -13.24 -7.64 0.01
N PRO A 14 -14.29 -8.49 -0.03
CA PRO A 14 -15.03 -8.91 1.16
C PRO A 14 -14.15 -9.48 2.28
N ASN A 15 -13.07 -10.18 1.93
CA ASN A 15 -12.13 -10.73 2.91
C ASN A 15 -11.31 -9.67 3.66
N LEU A 16 -11.28 -8.42 3.19
CA LEU A 16 -10.60 -7.31 3.88
C LEU A 16 -11.53 -6.47 4.76
N VAL A 17 -12.85 -6.65 4.63
CA VAL A 17 -13.80 -5.94 5.48
C VAL A 17 -13.52 -6.32 6.94
N ASN A 18 -13.44 -5.31 7.81
CA ASN A 18 -13.08 -5.43 9.23
C ASN A 18 -11.65 -5.93 9.50
N LYS A 19 -10.77 -5.95 8.51
CA LYS A 19 -9.34 -6.09 8.77
C LYS A 19 -8.74 -4.73 9.09
N SER A 20 -7.79 -4.75 10.01
CA SER A 20 -7.00 -3.58 10.38
C SER A 20 -5.57 -3.68 9.90
N MET A 21 -5.02 -2.55 9.48
CA MET A 21 -3.62 -2.39 9.12
C MET A 21 -3.04 -1.23 9.92
N ILE A 22 -1.97 -1.49 10.67
CA ILE A 22 -1.26 -0.45 11.40
C ILE A 22 -0.11 0.02 10.51
N ILE A 23 -0.06 1.32 10.25
CA ILE A 23 0.96 1.95 9.41
C ILE A 23 1.74 3.00 10.20
N GLN A 24 2.97 3.25 9.77
CA GLN A 24 3.74 4.41 10.18
C GLN A 24 3.86 5.34 8.97
N VAL A 25 3.48 6.61 9.13
CA VAL A 25 3.62 7.61 8.07
C VAL A 25 5.10 8.00 7.97
N THR A 26 5.74 7.75 6.83
CA THR A 26 7.16 8.04 6.60
C THR A 26 7.42 9.07 5.52
N ASN A 27 6.38 9.50 4.80
CA ASN A 27 6.46 10.48 3.72
C ASN A 27 5.13 11.24 3.59
N ILE A 28 5.15 12.35 2.86
CA ILE A 28 3.95 13.11 2.48
C ILE A 28 3.74 13.06 0.96
N GLY A 29 2.48 12.98 0.53
CA GLY A 29 2.03 13.09 -0.86
C GLY A 29 1.21 14.37 -1.07
N TYR A 30 1.05 14.81 -2.33
CA TYR A 30 0.36 16.06 -2.67
C TYR A 30 -0.67 15.91 -3.80
N ASP A 31 -0.80 14.71 -4.36
CA ASP A 31 -1.45 14.44 -5.66
C ASP A 31 -2.86 13.87 -5.54
N VAL A 32 -3.35 13.62 -4.32
CA VAL A 32 -4.69 13.11 -4.05
C VAL A 32 -5.55 14.17 -3.35
N SER A 33 -6.74 14.43 -3.90
CA SER A 33 -7.71 15.38 -3.36
C SER A 33 -8.68 14.66 -2.40
N GLY A 34 -8.71 15.09 -1.14
CA GLY A 34 -9.61 14.61 -0.08
C GLY A 34 -9.21 15.20 1.26
N ASP A 35 -10.08 15.14 2.28
CA ASP A 35 -9.76 15.68 3.61
C ASP A 35 -8.59 14.93 4.25
N HIS A 36 -8.55 13.60 4.05
CA HIS A 36 -7.49 12.71 4.51
C HIS A 36 -7.27 11.56 3.51
N SER A 37 -6.02 11.24 3.21
CA SER A 37 -5.62 10.13 2.32
C SER A 37 -4.33 9.48 2.80
N PHE A 38 -4.16 8.20 2.45
CA PHE A 38 -2.95 7.44 2.73
C PHE A 38 -2.48 6.72 1.47
N ASP A 39 -1.28 7.06 1.00
CA ASP A 39 -0.59 6.28 0.00
C ASP A 39 0.22 5.18 0.69
N ILE A 40 -0.22 3.94 0.52
CA ILE A 40 0.45 2.78 1.12
C ILE A 40 1.61 2.38 0.23
N GLN A 41 2.83 2.38 0.78
CA GLN A 41 4.05 2.01 0.07
C GLN A 41 4.08 0.51 -0.23
N ILE A 42 3.72 0.15 -1.46
CA ILE A 42 3.66 -1.23 -1.93
C ILE A 42 4.55 -1.36 -3.17
N PRO A 43 5.64 -2.15 -3.13
CA PRO A 43 6.46 -2.39 -4.32
C PRO A 43 5.62 -3.00 -5.45
N GLY A 44 5.81 -2.54 -6.70
CA GLY A 44 5.00 -3.02 -7.82
C GLY A 44 3.70 -2.24 -8.06
N ALA A 45 3.33 -1.30 -7.18
CA ALA A 45 2.05 -0.58 -7.25
C ALA A 45 2.05 0.71 -8.08
N GLY A 46 3.15 1.02 -8.75
CA GLY A 46 3.34 2.25 -9.52
C GLY A 46 4.32 3.20 -8.85
N GLN A 47 5.23 3.77 -9.63
CA GLN A 47 6.20 4.76 -9.14
C GLN A 47 5.62 6.19 -9.09
N GLY A 48 4.48 6.42 -9.72
CA GLY A 48 3.82 7.72 -9.81
C GLY A 48 4.65 8.74 -10.61
N ILE A 49 4.63 9.99 -10.15
CA ILE A 49 5.28 11.12 -10.82
C ILE A 49 6.82 11.04 -10.79
N PHE A 50 7.41 10.31 -9.84
CA PHE A 50 8.87 10.20 -9.66
C PHE A 50 9.37 8.80 -10.00
N ASP A 51 9.45 8.48 -11.29
CA ASP A 51 9.78 7.14 -11.81
C ASP A 51 11.30 6.86 -12.01
N GLN A 52 12.16 7.72 -11.46
CA GLN A 52 13.62 7.59 -11.61
C GLN A 52 14.31 7.02 -10.37
N GLY A 53 13.62 7.01 -9.21
CA GLY A 53 14.21 6.61 -7.93
C GLY A 53 14.62 5.14 -7.93
N CYS A 54 13.69 4.24 -8.27
CA CYS A 54 13.92 2.80 -8.24
C CYS A 54 15.01 2.38 -9.23
N LYS A 55 14.95 2.88 -10.47
CA LYS A 55 15.98 2.63 -11.49
C LYS A 55 17.37 3.09 -11.05
N LYS A 56 17.48 4.25 -10.38
CA LYS A 56 18.76 4.75 -9.86
C LYS A 56 19.31 3.89 -8.73
N GLN A 57 18.43 3.37 -7.86
CA GLN A 57 18.81 2.55 -6.71
C GLN A 57 19.26 1.13 -7.12
N PHE A 58 18.60 0.53 -8.11
CA PHE A 58 18.81 -0.87 -8.49
C PHE A 58 19.45 -0.97 -9.88
N SER A 59 20.77 -1.06 -9.93
CA SER A 59 21.52 -1.23 -11.18
C SER A 59 21.07 -2.48 -11.94
N GLY A 60 20.89 -2.36 -13.25
CA GLY A 60 20.49 -3.47 -14.13
C GLY A 60 18.98 -3.63 -14.33
N TYR A 61 18.16 -2.87 -13.60
CA TYR A 61 16.71 -2.84 -13.78
C TYR A 61 16.28 -1.66 -14.65
N LYS A 62 15.21 -1.85 -15.41
CA LYS A 62 14.51 -0.78 -16.15
C LYS A 62 13.43 -0.18 -15.25
N SER A 63 12.98 1.04 -15.57
CA SER A 63 11.90 1.70 -14.82
C SER A 63 10.64 0.82 -14.78
N GLY A 64 10.21 0.31 -15.94
CA GLY A 64 9.04 -0.57 -16.04
C GLY A 64 9.15 -1.90 -15.30
N ASP A 65 10.34 -2.32 -14.84
CA ASP A 65 10.46 -3.53 -14.00
C ASP A 65 9.85 -3.32 -12.60
N PHE A 66 9.65 -2.06 -12.20
CA PHE A 66 9.10 -1.69 -10.88
C PHE A 66 7.58 -1.56 -10.82
N ASP A 67 6.91 -1.51 -11.98
CA ASP A 67 5.47 -1.22 -12.06
C ASP A 67 4.79 -1.77 -13.34
N CYS A 68 5.47 -2.63 -14.09
CA CYS A 68 4.98 -3.20 -15.35
C CYS A 68 4.63 -2.16 -16.42
N ASP A 69 5.42 -1.08 -16.50
CA ASP A 69 5.22 0.03 -17.42
C ASP A 69 3.88 0.76 -17.19
N ASN A 70 3.30 0.59 -16.00
CA ASN A 70 2.10 1.27 -15.53
C ASN A 70 2.42 2.11 -14.29
N ASN A 71 2.90 3.33 -14.51
CA ASN A 71 3.38 4.22 -13.44
C ASN A 71 2.32 4.52 -12.36
N TYR A 72 1.02 4.42 -12.67
CA TYR A 72 -0.08 4.66 -11.74
C TYR A 72 -0.94 3.40 -11.60
N GLY A 73 -0.76 2.68 -10.50
CA GLY A 73 -1.47 1.42 -10.22
C GLY A 73 -0.68 0.16 -10.54
N GLY A 74 0.44 0.25 -11.25
CA GLY A 74 1.42 -0.83 -11.34
C GLY A 74 0.94 -2.11 -12.03
N CYS A 75 1.60 -3.22 -11.68
CA CYS A 75 1.39 -4.53 -12.29
C CYS A 75 -0.02 -5.10 -12.08
N GLY A 76 -0.60 -5.69 -13.12
CA GLY A 76 -1.96 -6.28 -13.14
C GLY A 76 -2.14 -7.57 -12.34
N ASP A 77 -1.07 -8.28 -12.01
CA ASP A 77 -1.12 -9.56 -11.32
C ASP A 77 0.19 -9.88 -10.58
N ILE A 78 0.14 -10.90 -9.72
CA ILE A 78 1.24 -11.30 -8.85
C ILE A 78 2.51 -11.72 -9.61
N SER A 79 2.42 -12.14 -10.88
CA SER A 79 3.59 -12.52 -11.67
C SER A 79 4.52 -11.32 -11.94
N GLY A 80 3.97 -10.10 -11.92
CA GLY A 80 4.74 -8.86 -11.98
C GLY A 80 5.78 -8.75 -10.87
N CYS A 81 5.56 -9.37 -9.71
CA CYS A 81 6.52 -9.35 -8.61
C CYS A 81 7.85 -10.02 -8.93
N GLU A 82 7.89 -10.95 -9.90
CA GLU A 82 9.14 -11.61 -10.30
C GLU A 82 10.09 -10.69 -11.09
N ARG A 83 9.58 -9.57 -11.62
CA ARG A 83 10.39 -8.52 -12.26
C ARG A 83 11.20 -7.70 -11.25
N LEU A 84 10.76 -7.66 -9.99
CA LEU A 84 11.37 -6.85 -8.95
C LEU A 84 12.66 -7.47 -8.39
N PRO A 85 13.57 -6.64 -7.85
CA PRO A 85 14.64 -7.10 -6.97
C PRO A 85 14.11 -7.98 -5.84
N LYS A 86 14.85 -9.03 -5.47
CA LYS A 86 14.43 -10.04 -4.47
C LYS A 86 13.93 -9.41 -3.16
N ALA A 87 14.57 -8.32 -2.71
CA ALA A 87 14.22 -7.62 -1.48
C ALA A 87 12.81 -6.96 -1.51
N LEU A 88 12.25 -6.71 -2.69
CA LEU A 88 10.95 -6.04 -2.86
C LEU A 88 9.80 -7.02 -3.13
N ARG A 89 10.10 -8.28 -3.42
CA ARG A 89 9.11 -9.25 -3.94
C ARG A 89 8.03 -9.60 -2.92
N GLU A 90 8.41 -9.78 -1.65
CA GLU A 90 7.44 -10.18 -0.62
C GLU A 90 6.44 -9.04 -0.31
N GLY A 91 6.90 -7.79 -0.33
CA GLY A 91 6.00 -6.62 -0.24
C GLY A 91 5.09 -6.47 -1.46
N CYS A 92 5.59 -6.83 -2.65
CA CYS A 92 4.75 -6.89 -3.85
C CYS A 92 3.69 -7.98 -3.76
N LYS A 93 4.05 -9.20 -3.33
CA LYS A 93 3.10 -10.32 -3.19
C LYS A 93 2.03 -10.04 -2.15
N TRP A 94 2.38 -9.36 -1.05
CA TRP A 94 1.42 -8.91 -0.03
C TRP A 94 0.22 -8.15 -0.64
N ARG A 95 0.45 -7.36 -1.71
CA ARG A 95 -0.58 -6.62 -2.45
C ARG A 95 -1.70 -7.53 -2.98
N TYR A 96 -1.34 -8.72 -3.43
CA TYR A 96 -2.25 -9.69 -4.05
C TYR A 96 -2.78 -10.69 -3.03
N ASP A 97 -1.95 -11.11 -2.08
CA ASP A 97 -2.28 -12.15 -1.11
C ASP A 97 -3.14 -11.62 0.03
N TRP A 98 -2.60 -10.68 0.82
CA TRP A 98 -3.30 -10.14 1.99
C TRP A 98 -4.23 -8.99 1.59
N TYR A 99 -3.75 -8.09 0.75
CA TYR A 99 -4.47 -6.87 0.35
C TYR A 99 -5.44 -7.08 -0.83
N HIS A 100 -5.49 -8.27 -1.43
CA HIS A 100 -6.51 -8.63 -2.43
C HIS A 100 -6.72 -7.58 -3.55
N TRP A 101 -5.66 -6.90 -4.03
CA TRP A 101 -5.80 -5.80 -4.99
C TRP A 101 -6.41 -6.24 -6.33
N TYR A 102 -6.01 -7.39 -6.87
CA TYR A 102 -6.56 -7.91 -8.12
C TYR A 102 -6.60 -9.44 -8.09
N THR A 103 -7.73 -9.98 -7.62
CA THR A 103 -8.02 -11.41 -7.64
C THR A 103 -8.77 -11.73 -8.93
N SER A 104 -8.07 -12.26 -9.93
CA SER A 104 -8.69 -12.66 -11.19
C SER A 104 -9.79 -13.70 -10.92
N GLY A 105 -11.05 -13.35 -11.18
CA GLY A 105 -12.17 -14.29 -11.23
C GLY A 105 -12.96 -14.52 -9.94
N VAL A 106 -12.65 -13.84 -8.82
CA VAL A 106 -13.44 -13.93 -7.59
C VAL A 106 -13.58 -12.54 -6.95
N GLY A 107 -14.82 -12.08 -6.79
CA GLY A 107 -15.16 -10.90 -6.01
C GLY A 107 -14.78 -9.55 -6.63
N SER A 108 -15.01 -8.49 -5.87
CA SER A 108 -14.54 -7.13 -6.21
C SER A 108 -13.10 -6.95 -5.71
N PRO A 109 -12.19 -6.39 -6.52
CA PRO A 109 -10.83 -6.09 -6.09
C PRO A 109 -10.83 -5.07 -4.94
N THR A 110 -9.77 -5.09 -4.14
CA THR A 110 -9.45 -3.96 -3.24
C THR A 110 -8.74 -2.88 -4.02
N ASN A 111 -9.46 -1.84 -4.42
CA ASN A 111 -8.89 -0.73 -5.18
C ASN A 111 -9.26 0.59 -4.54
N ASN A 112 -8.26 1.20 -3.88
CA ASN A 112 -8.37 2.45 -3.13
C ASN A 112 -9.58 2.43 -2.17
N PRO A 113 -9.58 1.51 -1.18
CA PRO A 113 -10.70 1.31 -0.28
C PRO A 113 -10.88 2.53 0.64
N TYR A 114 -12.13 2.82 0.98
CA TYR A 114 -12.43 3.72 2.10
C TYR A 114 -12.10 3.03 3.42
N ILE A 115 -11.55 3.79 4.37
CA ILE A 115 -11.12 3.30 5.67
C ILE A 115 -11.48 4.31 6.75
N ASP A 116 -11.75 3.81 7.95
CA ASP A 116 -11.70 4.60 9.18
C ASP A 116 -10.30 4.47 9.78
N PHE A 117 -9.78 5.54 10.38
CA PHE A 117 -8.47 5.52 11.00
C PHE A 117 -8.44 6.26 12.32
N ARG A 118 -7.49 5.86 13.17
CA ARG A 118 -7.12 6.57 14.40
C ARG A 118 -5.61 6.50 14.59
N ARG A 119 -5.03 7.57 15.14
CA ARG A 119 -3.62 7.54 15.56
C ARG A 119 -3.47 6.67 16.81
N VAL A 120 -2.43 5.86 16.82
CA VAL A 120 -2.01 4.98 17.92
C VAL A 120 -0.52 5.14 18.14
N LYS A 121 -0.04 4.71 19.31
CA LYS A 121 1.39 4.57 19.58
C LYS A 121 2.00 3.59 18.58
N CYS A 122 3.14 3.94 18.00
CA CYS A 122 3.81 3.11 17.00
C CYS A 122 4.29 1.78 17.63
N PRO A 123 3.92 0.62 17.09
CA PRO A 123 4.51 -0.65 17.49
C PRO A 123 6.02 -0.67 17.23
N SER A 124 6.78 -1.33 18.10
CA SER A 124 8.25 -1.44 17.97
C SER A 124 8.68 -2.15 16.68
N GLN A 125 7.80 -2.97 16.09
CA GLN A 125 8.00 -3.60 14.80
C GLN A 125 8.12 -2.59 13.66
N LEU A 126 7.43 -1.43 13.75
CA LEU A 126 7.52 -0.38 12.73
C LEU A 126 8.69 0.57 13.03
N THR A 127 8.82 1.05 14.27
CA THR A 127 9.88 2.00 14.64
C THR A 127 11.26 1.35 14.58
N GLY A 128 11.36 0.04 14.84
CA GLY A 128 12.60 -0.73 14.68
C GLY A 128 13.04 -0.88 13.23
N ILE A 129 12.10 -0.84 12.27
CA ILE A 129 12.41 -0.86 10.83
C ILE A 129 12.78 0.54 10.34
N SER A 130 12.02 1.56 10.71
CA SER A 130 12.22 2.94 10.21
C SER A 130 13.34 3.69 10.94
N GLY A 131 13.67 3.28 12.16
CA GLY A 131 14.56 4.02 13.06
C GLY A 131 13.95 5.33 13.58
N SER A 132 12.63 5.53 13.42
CA SER A 132 11.95 6.77 13.79
C SER A 132 10.81 6.50 14.77
N THR A 133 10.80 7.25 15.88
CA THR A 133 9.72 7.27 16.86
C THR A 133 9.28 8.72 17.07
N PRO A 134 7.98 9.05 16.92
CA PRO A 134 7.48 10.39 17.22
C PRO A 134 7.77 10.80 18.66
N THR A 135 8.11 12.06 18.90
CA THR A 135 8.40 12.56 20.25
C THR A 135 7.18 12.58 21.17
N ASP A 136 5.98 12.56 20.59
CA ASP A 136 4.68 12.55 21.26
C ASP A 136 4.00 11.17 21.25
N ASP A 137 4.70 10.10 20.82
CA ASP A 137 4.11 8.76 20.60
C ASP A 137 3.48 8.17 21.88
N GLU A 138 4.05 8.49 23.05
CA GLU A 138 3.54 8.10 24.37
C GLU A 138 2.20 8.77 24.74
N SER A 139 1.78 9.81 24.01
CA SER A 139 0.49 10.48 24.22
C SER A 139 -0.68 9.75 23.55
N TYR A 140 -0.40 8.66 22.82
CA TYR A 140 -1.39 7.90 22.07
C TYR A 140 -1.57 6.50 22.67
N PRO A 141 -2.78 5.90 22.55
CA PRO A 141 -3.02 4.57 23.06
C PRO A 141 -2.17 3.53 22.32
N ALA A 142 -1.73 2.50 23.04
CA ALA A 142 -1.13 1.32 22.42
C ALA A 142 -2.12 0.67 21.44
N VAL A 143 -1.58 -0.09 20.48
CA VAL A 143 -2.39 -0.95 19.62
C VAL A 143 -3.09 -1.99 20.49
N ASP A 144 -4.40 -2.09 20.33
CA ASP A 144 -5.24 -3.08 20.97
C ASP A 144 -5.90 -3.95 19.88
N THR A 145 -5.27 -5.07 19.54
CA THR A 145 -5.74 -5.93 18.43
C THR A 145 -7.13 -6.52 18.63
N ASP A 146 -7.67 -6.48 19.85
CA ASP A 146 -9.00 -7.01 20.17
C ASP A 146 -10.09 -5.94 20.04
N ALA A 147 -9.71 -4.67 19.93
CA ALA A 147 -10.62 -3.52 19.77
C ALA A 147 -10.89 -3.12 18.31
N TYR A 148 -10.50 -3.96 17.34
CA TYR A 148 -10.65 -3.68 15.91
C TYR A 148 -11.37 -4.78 15.14
#